data_AF-X1M4W0-F1
#
_entry.id   AF-X1M4W0-F1
#
_cell.length_a   1.000
_cell.length_b   1.000
_cell.length_c   1.000
_cell.angle_alpha   90.00
_cell.angle_beta   90.00
_cell.angle_gamma   90.00
#
_symmetry.space_group_name_H-M   'P 1'
#
loop_
_entity.id
_entity.type
_entity.pdbx_description
1 polymer ?
#
loop_
_entity_poly.entity_id
_entity_poly.type
_entity_poly.pdbx_seq_one_letter_code
_entity_poly.pdbx_strand_id
1 'polypeptide(L)'
;MKLSDLSANWPKTVSLIVLTGLLFWAWGCPARVPSLTTNGKKVTRPELQIELDTIIATAEFRLAALDQQDQVRDIIFKNALLMVDG
;
A
#
# COMPACT_ATOMS: atom_id res chain seq x y z
N MET A 1 -2.95 -44.11 10.04
CA MET A 1 -4.40 -44.19 10.32
C MET A 1 -4.92 -45.40 9.57
N LYS A 2 -5.45 -46.43 10.25
CA LYS A 2 -5.92 -47.65 9.58
C LYS A 2 -7.22 -47.32 8.81
N LEU A 3 -7.42 -47.89 7.62
CA LEU A 3 -8.63 -47.67 6.81
C LEU A 3 -9.92 -48.06 7.55
N SER A 4 -9.82 -48.98 8.52
CA SER A 4 -10.91 -49.42 9.39
C SER A 4 -11.43 -48.34 10.36
N ASP A 5 -10.60 -47.37 10.73
CA ASP A 5 -11.00 -46.29 11.65
C ASP A 5 -11.77 -45.17 10.90
N LEU A 6 -11.57 -45.10 9.58
CA LEU A 6 -12.20 -44.11 8.69
C LEU A 6 -13.67 -44.38 8.45
N SER A 7 -14.05 -45.66 8.30
CA SER A 7 -15.43 -46.06 8.07
C SER A 7 -16.28 -46.03 9.35
N ALA A 8 -15.66 -46.26 10.52
CA ALA A 8 -16.34 -46.22 11.81
C ALA A 8 -16.78 -44.80 12.23
N ASN A 9 -16.06 -43.77 11.78
CA ASN A 9 -16.31 -42.36 12.14
C ASN A 9 -16.47 -41.44 10.91
N TRP A 10 -17.12 -41.97 9.86
CA TRP A 10 -17.35 -41.29 8.58
C TRP A 10 -17.67 -39.78 8.66
N PRO A 11 -18.64 -39.31 9.49
CA PRO A 11 -18.96 -37.88 9.53
C PRO A 11 -17.81 -37.01 10.07
N LYS A 12 -16.99 -37.53 10.99
CA LYS A 12 -15.87 -36.77 11.59
C LYS A 12 -14.72 -36.59 10.60
N THR A 13 -14.41 -37.63 9.82
CA THR A 13 -13.35 -37.57 8.80
C THR A 13 -13.70 -36.58 7.69
N VAL A 14 -14.94 -36.61 7.20
CA VAL A 14 -15.41 -35.67 6.16
C VAL A 14 -15.33 -34.23 6.67
N SER A 15 -15.79 -33.97 7.91
CA SER A 15 -15.68 -32.64 8.51
C SER A 15 -14.24 -32.15 8.63
N LEU A 16 -13.30 -33.03 9.01
CA LEU A 16 -11.89 -32.68 9.16
C LEU A 16 -11.28 -32.27 7.81
N ILE A 17 -11.58 -33.01 6.74
CA ILE A 17 -11.09 -32.74 5.37
C ILE A 17 -11.65 -31.42 4.83
N VAL A 18 -12.94 -31.16 5.05
CA VAL A 18 -13.57 -29.90 4.61
C VAL A 18 -12.98 -28.72 5.36
N LEU A 19 -12.72 -28.87 6.67
CA LEU A 19 -12.18 -27.80 7.52
C LEU A 19 -10.72 -27.49 7.19
N THR A 20 -9.89 -28.50 6.92
CA THR A 20 -8.52 -28.28 6.43
C THR A 20 -8.52 -27.65 5.03
N GLY A 21 -9.40 -28.08 4.13
CA GLY A 21 -9.58 -27.45 2.81
C GLY A 21 -9.96 -25.97 2.90
N LEU A 22 -10.90 -25.63 3.78
CA LEU A 22 -11.30 -24.25 4.06
C LEU A 22 -10.16 -23.41 4.66
N LEU A 23 -9.38 -23.97 5.58
CA LEU A 23 -8.22 -23.29 6.16
C LEU A 23 -7.14 -23.00 5.11
N PHE A 24 -6.81 -23.97 4.26
CA PHE A 24 -5.88 -23.78 3.14
C PHE A 24 -6.39 -22.71 2.16
N TRP A 25 -7.69 -22.73 1.86
CA TRP A 25 -8.31 -21.74 0.99
C TRP A 25 -8.28 -20.33 1.60
N ALA A 26 -8.58 -20.20 2.90
CA ALA A 26 -8.53 -18.93 3.61
C ALA A 26 -7.11 -18.37 3.70
N TRP A 27 -6.10 -19.24 3.86
CA TRP A 27 -4.69 -18.83 3.86
C TRP A 27 -4.22 -18.30 2.50
N GLY A 28 -4.80 -18.80 1.40
CA GLY A 28 -4.45 -18.43 0.03
C GLY A 28 -5.06 -17.11 -0.48
N CYS A 29 -6.00 -16.50 0.25
CA CYS A 29 -6.68 -15.29 -0.19
C CYS A 29 -6.20 -14.06 0.60
N PRO A 30 -5.14 -13.35 0.15
CA PRO A 30 -4.73 -12.11 0.78
C PRO A 30 -5.82 -11.04 0.59
N ALA A 31 -6.07 -10.23 1.62
CA ALA A 31 -7.01 -9.12 1.55
C ALA A 31 -6.54 -8.10 0.49
N ARG A 32 -7.26 -8.02 -0.63
CA ARG A 32 -6.96 -7.09 -1.72
C ARG A 32 -7.74 -5.79 -1.53
N VAL A 33 -7.06 -4.67 -1.70
CA VAL A 33 -7.60 -3.31 -1.59
C VAL A 33 -7.46 -2.57 -2.92
N PRO A 34 -8.33 -1.59 -3.23
CA PRO A 34 -8.18 -0.79 -4.45
C PRO A 34 -6.82 -0.08 -4.46
N SER A 35 -6.13 -0.09 -5.60
CA SER A 35 -4.88 0.68 -5.78
C SER A 35 -5.12 2.17 -5.81
N LEU A 36 -4.13 2.94 -5.36
CA LEU A 36 -4.15 4.40 -5.36
C LEU A 36 -3.66 4.98 -6.69
N THR A 37 -2.82 4.23 -7.41
CA THR A 37 -2.17 4.72 -8.64
C THR A 37 -2.93 4.34 -9.91
N THR A 38 -3.58 3.18 -9.93
CA THR A 38 -4.31 2.67 -11.13
C THR A 38 -5.80 2.45 -10.81
N ASN A 39 -6.69 3.14 -11.51
CA ASN A 39 -8.13 2.91 -11.36
C ASN A 39 -8.51 1.50 -11.87
N GLY A 40 -9.16 0.71 -11.01
CA GLY A 40 -9.68 -0.62 -11.37
C GLY A 40 -8.80 -1.82 -11.03
N LYS A 41 -7.57 -1.61 -10.52
CA LYS A 41 -6.71 -2.70 -10.04
C LYS A 41 -6.90 -2.90 -8.53
N LYS A 42 -6.97 -4.15 -8.07
CA LYS A 42 -6.93 -4.49 -6.65
C LYS A 42 -5.53 -5.00 -6.32
N VAL A 43 -4.83 -4.30 -5.45
CA VAL A 43 -3.46 -4.60 -5.01
C VAL A 43 -3.47 -5.15 -3.59
N THR A 44 -2.40 -5.84 -3.24
CA THR A 44 -2.20 -6.33 -1.87
C THR A 44 -1.75 -5.20 -0.95
N ARG A 45 -1.89 -5.38 0.37
CA ARG A 45 -1.42 -4.41 1.39
C ARG A 45 0.05 -3.96 1.19
N PRO A 46 1.03 -4.86 0.95
CA PRO A 46 2.42 -4.43 0.74
C PRO A 46 2.60 -3.64 -0.56
N GLU A 47 1.91 -4.02 -1.65
CA GLU A 47 1.96 -3.25 -2.90
C GLU A 47 1.38 -1.84 -2.73
N LEU A 48 0.31 -1.70 -1.95
CA LEU A 48 -0.27 -0.40 -1.64
C LEU A 48 0.70 0.51 -0.86
N GLN A 49 1.50 -0.05 0.06
CA GLN A 49 2.50 0.71 0.80
C GLN A 49 3.58 1.27 -0.13
N ILE A 50 4.01 0.49 -1.12
CA ILE A 50 4.99 0.92 -2.13
C ILE A 50 4.41 2.03 -3.01
N GLU A 51 3.16 1.90 -3.45
CA GLU A 51 2.46 2.95 -4.21
C GLU A 51 2.39 4.26 -3.42
N LEU A 52 2.03 4.19 -2.14
CA LEU A 52 1.91 5.35 -1.28
C LEU A 52 3.26 6.05 -1.04
N ASP A 53 4.32 5.29 -0.77
CA ASP A 53 5.67 5.82 -0.54
C ASP A 53 6.19 6.57 -1.77
N THR A 54 5.93 6.04 -2.97
CA THR A 54 6.29 6.69 -4.24
C THR A 54 5.58 8.04 -4.41
N ILE A 55 4.29 8.11 -4.03
CA ILE A 55 3.52 9.36 -4.10
C ILE A 55 4.05 10.38 -3.09
N ILE A 56 4.35 9.95 -1.87
CA ILE A 56 4.89 10.82 -0.81
C ILE A 56 6.24 11.39 -1.23
N ALA A 57 7.17 10.57 -1.69
CA ALA A 57 8.47 11.02 -2.17
C ALA A 57 8.32 12.07 -3.29
N THR A 58 7.40 11.84 -4.23
CA THR A 58 7.12 12.80 -5.30
C THR A 58 6.58 14.14 -4.77
N ALA A 59 5.72 14.10 -3.75
CA ALA A 59 5.19 15.30 -3.11
C ALA A 59 6.29 16.07 -2.36
N GLU A 60 7.16 15.37 -1.62
CA GLU A 60 8.28 15.97 -0.90
C GLU A 60 9.26 16.69 -1.85
N PHE A 61 9.62 16.07 -2.97
CA PHE A 61 10.47 16.70 -3.98
C PHE A 61 9.85 17.99 -4.54
N ARG A 62 8.54 17.99 -4.79
CA ARG A 62 7.85 19.19 -5.30
C ARG A 62 7.75 20.28 -4.26
N LEU A 63 7.52 19.93 -2.99
CA LEU A 63 7.50 20.89 -1.88
C LEU A 63 8.89 21.52 -1.68
N ALA A 64 9.96 20.73 -1.71
CA ALA A 64 11.33 21.25 -1.62
C ALA A 64 11.67 22.21 -2.77
N ALA A 65 11.22 21.91 -3.98
CA ALA A 65 11.40 22.80 -5.13
C ALA A 65 10.57 24.10 -5.03
N LEU A 66 9.40 24.05 -4.38
CA LEU A 66 8.60 25.25 -4.09
C LEU A 66 9.30 26.13 -3.05
N ASP A 67 9.85 25.53 -1.98
CA ASP A 67 10.54 26.26 -0.92
C ASP A 67 11.76 27.04 -1.45
N GLN A 68 12.54 26.42 -2.36
CA GLN A 68 13.66 27.11 -3.02
C GLN A 68 13.21 28.30 -3.87
N GLN A 69 12.06 28.20 -4.55
CA GLN A 69 11.53 29.31 -5.35
C GLN A 69 11.09 30.48 -4.49
N ASP A 70 10.47 30.21 -3.34
CA ASP A 70 10.07 31.26 -2.40
C ASP A 70 11.30 31.98 -1.81
N GLN A 71 12.37 31.24 -1.47
CA GLN A 71 13.61 31.84 -1.01
C GLN A 71 14.30 32.72 -2.06
N VAL A 72 14.38 32.24 -3.32
CA VAL A 72 14.96 33.03 -4.42
C VAL A 72 14.13 34.29 -4.67
N ARG A 73 12.81 34.16 -4.64
CA ARG A 73 11.88 35.29 -4.79
C ARG A 73 12.09 36.33 -3.68
N ASP A 74 12.18 35.92 -2.42
CA ASP A 74 12.42 36.85 -1.30
C ASP A 74 13.75 37.61 -1.44
N ILE A 75 14.82 36.93 -1.87
CA ILE A 75 16.13 37.56 -2.13
C ILE A 75 16.02 38.60 -3.25
N ILE A 76 15.31 38.29 -4.35
CA ILE A 76 15.11 39.22 -5.46
C ILE A 76 14.32 40.45 -4.99
N PHE A 77 13.24 40.26 -4.23
CA PHE A 77 12.45 41.37 -3.70
C PHE A 77 13.26 42.24 -2.71
N LYS A 78 14.03 41.64 -1.81
CA LYS A 78 14.94 42.39 -0.92
C LYS A 78 15.96 43.23 -1.68
N ASN A 79 16.61 42.64 -2.69
CA ASN A 79 17.58 43.37 -3.49
C ASN A 79 16.93 44.48 -4.33
N ALA A 80 15.75 44.23 -4.90
CA ALA A 80 15.00 45.25 -5.64
C ALA A 80 14.57 46.42 -4.75
N LEU A 81 14.19 46.15 -3.49
CA LEU A 81 13.79 47.18 -2.53
C LEU A 81 14.99 48.03 -2.08
N LEU A 82 16.16 47.42 -1.85
CA LEU A 82 17.42 48.14 -1.61
C LEU A 82 17.88 48.99 -2.79
N MET A 83 17.52 48.61 -4.02
CA MET A 83 17.88 49.35 -5.24
C MET A 83 16.91 50.48 -5.58
N VAL A 84 15.71 50.50 -4.97
CA VAL A 84 14.70 51.56 -5.09
C VAL A 84 14.87 52.66 -4.04
N ASP A 85 15.39 52.30 -2.85
CA ASP A 85 15.73 53.26 -1.78
C ASP A 85 17.15 53.88 -1.93
N GLY A 86 17.87 53.56 -3.01
CA GLY A 86 19.22 54.06 -3.34
C GLY A 86 19.25 55.17 -4.38
#